data_AF-A0A5K1GV97-F1
#
_entry.id   AF-A0A5K1GV97-F1
#
_cell.length_a   1.000
_cell.length_b   1.000
_cell.length_c   1.000
_cell.angle_alpha   90.00
_cell.angle_beta   90.00
_cell.angle_gamma   90.00
#
_symmetry.space_group_name_H-M   'P 1'
#
loop_
_entity.id
_entity.type
_entity.pdbx_description
1 polymer ?
#
loop_
_entity_poly.entity_id
_entity_poly.type
_entity_poly.pdbx_seq_one_letter_code
_entity_poly.pdbx_strand_id
1 'polypeptide(L)' 'VREDTESGKGIESVISQVERFLAEGRLAEAAEALELGVSGSQAEGLASEWVKLARNRAITEQALSLLQSYATAVSST' A
#
# COMPACT_ATOMS: atom_id res chain seq x y z
N VAL A 1 29.23 -23.68 3.92
CA VAL A 1 29.41 -22.28 4.34
C VAL A 1 28.11 -21.86 5.00
N ARG A 2 28.13 -21.51 6.28
CA ARG A 2 26.99 -20.88 6.97
C ARG A 2 27.04 -19.41 6.59
N GLU A 3 26.03 -18.93 5.87
CA GLU A 3 25.80 -17.49 5.75
C GLU A 3 24.93 -17.08 6.92
N ASP A 4 25.53 -16.28 7.78
CA ASP A 4 24.94 -15.78 9.00
C ASP A 4 23.78 -14.84 8.71
N THR A 5 22.74 -15.02 9.50
CA THR A 5 21.54 -14.22 9.60
C THR A 5 21.84 -12.80 10.09
N GLU A 6 21.87 -11.80 9.20
CA GLU A 6 21.80 -10.39 9.63
C GLU A 6 21.19 -9.40 8.62
N SER A 7 20.42 -9.86 7.61
CA SER A 7 19.75 -8.94 6.67
C SER A 7 18.37 -9.45 6.22
N GLY A 8 17.46 -9.62 7.18
CA GLY A 8 16.06 -9.98 6.95
C GLY A 8 15.20 -8.88 6.31
N LYS A 9 15.81 -7.86 5.68
CA LYS A 9 15.13 -6.76 4.99
C LYS A 9 15.41 -6.77 3.50
N GLY A 10 15.29 -7.95 2.88
CA GLY A 10 15.27 -8.06 1.43
C GLY A 10 13.95 -7.55 0.86
N ILE A 11 13.91 -7.35 -0.46
CA ILE A 11 12.70 -6.97 -1.19
C ILE A 11 11.52 -7.92 -0.90
N GLU A 12 11.79 -9.21 -0.66
CA GLU A 12 10.77 -10.21 -0.31
C GLU A 12 9.97 -9.83 0.96
N SER A 13 10.64 -9.26 1.97
CA SER A 13 9.97 -8.79 3.19
C SER A 13 9.10 -7.57 2.91
N VAL A 14 9.52 -6.69 2.00
CA VAL A 14 8.74 -5.52 1.56
C VAL A 14 7.48 -6.00 0.84
N ILE A 15 7.62 -6.94 -0.10
CA ILE A 15 6.48 -7.50 -0.84
C ILE A 15 5.49 -8.19 0.10
N SER A 16 5.97 -9.04 1.02
CA SER A 16 5.13 -9.68 2.05
C SER A 16 4.38 -8.66 2.92
N GLN A 17 4.99 -7.50 3.20
CA GLN A 17 4.33 -6.42 3.94
C GLN A 17 3.27 -5.72 3.09
N VAL A 18 3.58 -5.42 1.84
CA VAL A 18 2.65 -4.81 0.87
C VAL A 18 1.43 -5.71 0.67
N GLU A 19 1.62 -7.01 0.46
CA GLU A 19 0.53 -7.97 0.28
C GLU A 19 -0.42 -8.03 1.47
N ARG A 20 0.11 -7.97 2.70
CA ARG A 20 -0.73 -7.88 3.91
C ARG A 20 -1.59 -6.63 3.93
N PHE A 21 -1.01 -5.46 3.63
CA PHE A 21 -1.78 -4.22 3.55
C PHE A 21 -2.84 -4.27 2.44
N LEU A 22 -2.53 -4.86 1.28
CA LEU A 22 -3.49 -5.04 0.21
C LEU A 22 -4.66 -5.96 0.63
N ALA A 23 -4.37 -7.06 1.34
CA ALA A 23 -5.41 -7.95 1.87
C ALA A 23 -6.33 -7.27 2.89
N GLU A 24 -5.81 -6.28 3.63
CA GLU A 24 -6.56 -5.46 4.57
C GLU A 24 -7.27 -4.26 3.93
N GLY A 25 -7.11 -4.03 2.61
CA GLY A 25 -7.66 -2.85 1.91
C GLY A 25 -6.90 -1.55 2.20
N ARG A 26 -5.72 -1.64 2.80
CA ARG A 26 -4.90 -0.50 3.26
C ARG A 26 -3.96 -0.03 2.16
N LEU A 27 -4.55 0.52 1.10
CA LEU A 27 -3.83 0.90 -0.12
C LEU A 27 -2.79 1.99 0.10
N ALA A 28 -3.02 2.93 1.03
CA ALA A 28 -2.07 4.01 1.32
C ALA A 28 -0.80 3.46 1.98
N GLU A 29 -0.95 2.58 2.97
CA GLU A 29 0.17 1.93 3.65
C GLU A 29 0.90 0.92 2.76
N ALA A 30 0.17 0.25 1.86
CA ALA A 30 0.78 -0.60 0.83
C ALA A 30 1.68 0.23 -0.11
N ALA A 31 1.21 1.40 -0.55
CA ALA A 31 1.97 2.30 -1.39
C ALA A 31 3.21 2.86 -0.68
N GLU A 32 3.07 3.28 0.58
CA GLU A 32 4.18 3.80 1.40
C GLU A 32 5.24 2.73 1.67
N ALA A 33 4.83 1.51 2.05
CA ALA A 33 5.76 0.42 2.32
C ALA A 33 6.56 0.03 1.07
N LEU A 34 5.91 -0.01 -0.10
CA LEU A 34 6.62 -0.29 -1.35
C LEU A 34 7.60 0.83 -1.70
N GLU A 35 7.17 2.09 -1.66
CA GLU A 35 8.01 3.26 -2.01
C GLU A 35 9.26 3.32 -1.13
N LEU A 36 9.11 3.17 0.18
CA LEU A 36 10.24 3.12 1.12
C LEU A 36 11.13 1.89 0.90
N GLY A 37 10.54 0.75 0.60
CA GLY A 37 11.26 -0.51 0.43
C GLY A 37 12.09 -0.60 -0.85
N VAL A 38 11.75 0.18 -1.89
CA VAL A 38 12.50 0.22 -3.16
C VAL A 38 13.34 1.48 -3.34
N SER A 39 13.26 2.44 -2.42
CA SER A 39 13.96 3.73 -2.53
C SER A 39 15.48 3.52 -2.70
N GLY A 40 16.06 4.22 -3.66
CA GLY A 40 17.48 4.12 -4.03
C GLY A 40 17.85 2.88 -4.84
N SER A 41 16.88 2.03 -5.20
CA SER A 41 17.09 0.86 -6.05
C SER A 41 16.61 1.10 -7.49
N GLN A 42 17.02 0.23 -8.41
CA GLN A 42 16.50 0.24 -9.79
C GLN A 42 14.98 -0.02 -9.85
N ALA A 43 14.39 -0.62 -8.81
CA ALA A 43 12.96 -0.88 -8.75
C ALA A 43 12.13 0.36 -8.43
N GLU A 44 12.74 1.45 -7.94
CA GLU A 44 12.02 2.69 -7.62
C GLU A 44 11.27 3.25 -8.82
N GLY A 45 11.92 3.30 -9.99
CA GLY A 45 11.28 3.76 -11.23
C GLY A 45 10.07 2.90 -11.61
N LEU A 46 10.19 1.57 -11.47
CA LEU A 46 9.13 0.63 -11.79
C LEU A 46 7.95 0.72 -10.81
N ALA A 47 8.23 0.94 -9.52
CA ALA A 47 7.21 1.02 -8.48
C ALA A 47 6.49 2.37 -8.46
N SER A 48 7.13 3.45 -8.91
CA SER A 48 6.62 4.82 -8.80
C SER A 48 5.22 5.01 -9.38
N GLU A 49 4.94 4.43 -10.56
CA GLU A 49 3.63 4.50 -11.20
C GLU A 49 2.57 3.75 -10.39
N TRP A 50 2.90 2.54 -9.92
CA TRP A 50 2.00 1.75 -9.10
C TRP A 50 1.68 2.45 -7.77
N VAL A 51 2.68 3.03 -7.10
CA VAL A 51 2.52 3.79 -5.84
C VAL A 51 1.56 4.96 -6.05
N LYS A 52 1.70 5.70 -7.16
CA LYS A 52 0.79 6.80 -7.51
C LYS A 52 -0.65 6.31 -7.71
N LEU A 53 -0.84 5.22 -8.45
CA LEU A 53 -2.17 4.65 -8.68
C LEU A 53 -2.81 4.12 -7.39
N ALA A 54 -2.05 3.44 -6.54
CA ALA A 54 -2.51 2.93 -5.25
C ALA A 54 -2.98 4.06 -4.32
N ARG A 55 -2.23 5.18 -4.26
CA ARG A 55 -2.65 6.38 -3.49
C ARG A 55 -3.93 7.02 -4.03
N ASN A 56 -4.04 7.18 -5.36
CA ASN A 56 -5.25 7.72 -5.98
C ASN A 56 -6.48 6.86 -5.69
N ARG A 57 -6.30 5.53 -5.75
CA ARG A 57 -7.34 4.57 -5.40
C ARG A 57 -7.73 4.67 -3.92
N ALA A 58 -6.76 4.77 -3.01
CA ALA A 58 -7.02 4.96 -1.58
C ALA A 58 -7.90 6.19 -1.31
N ILE A 59 -7.61 7.33 -1.96
CA ILE A 59 -8.41 8.56 -1.86
C ILE A 59 -9.82 8.34 -2.39
N THR A 60 -9.95 7.66 -3.53
CA THR A 60 -11.25 7.38 -4.16
C THR A 60 -12.12 6.47 -3.28
N GLU A 61 -11.53 5.45 -2.66
CA GLU A 61 -12.23 4.54 -1.76
C GLU A 61 -12.67 5.25 -0.46
N GLN A 62 -11.84 6.15 0.08
CA GLN A 62 -12.23 6.99 1.22
C GLN A 62 -13.40 7.93 0.87
N ALA A 63 -13.35 8.59 -0.29
CA ALA A 63 -14.43 9.46 -0.75
C ALA A 63 -15.74 8.69 -0.98
N LEU A 64 -15.65 7.47 -1.53
CA LEU A 64 -16.80 6.59 -1.70
C LEU A 64 -17.44 6.21 -0.35
N SER A 65 -16.62 5.81 0.63
CA SER A 65 -17.08 5.48 1.98
C SER A 65 -17.82 6.66 2.63
N LEU A 66 -17.27 7.88 2.50
CA LEU A 66 -17.93 9.09 2.98
C LEU A 66 -19.29 9.31 2.31
N LEU A 67 -19.37 9.23 0.99
CA LEU A 67 -20.63 9.38 0.24
C LEU A 67 -21.68 8.32 0.64
N GLN A 68 -21.26 7.07 0.83
CA GLN A 68 -22.14 5.98 1.27
C GLN A 68 -22.66 6.21 2.69
N SER A 69 -21.80 6.64 3.61
CA SER A 69 -22.20 6.96 4.98
C SER A 69 -23.20 8.10 5.03
N TYR A 70 -23.00 9.15 4.21
CA TYR A 70 -23.93 10.26 4.06
C TYR A 70 -25.29 9.81 3.51
N ALA A 71 -25.29 9.05 2.41
CA ALA A 71 -26.53 8.53 1.80
C ALA A 71 -27.31 7.62 2.77
N THR A 72 -26.60 6.81 3.55
CA THR A 72 -27.20 5.96 4.58
C THR A 72 -27.84 6.79 5.70
N ALA A 73 -27.12 7.80 6.20
CA ALA A 73 -27.64 8.69 7.23
C ALA A 73 -28.92 9.41 6.79
N VAL A 74 -28.91 10.00 5.59
CA VAL A 74 -30.08 10.71 5.03
C VAL A 74 -31.25 9.77 4.74
N SER A 75 -31.00 8.53 4.35
CA SER A 75 -32.09 7.55 4.12
C SER A 75 -32.71 7.03 5.41
N SER A 76 -32.00 7.14 6.54
CA SER A 76 -32.47 6.70 7.86
C SER A 76 -33.22 7.77 8.66
N THR A 77 -33.21 9.02 8.18
CA THR A 77 -33.99 10.15 8.72
C THR A 77 -35.32 10.29 8.00
#